data_AF-A0A926YL64-F1
#
_entry.id   AF-A0A926YL64-F1
#
_cell.length_a   1.000
_cell.length_b   1.000
_cell.length_c   1.000
_cell.angle_alpha   90.00
_cell.angle_beta   90.00
_cell.angle_gamma   90.00
#
_symmetry.space_group_name_H-M   'P 1'
#
loop_
_entity.id
_entity.type
_entity.pdbx_description
1 polymer ?
#
loop_
_entity_poly.entity_id
_entity_poly.type
_entity_poly.pdbx_seq_one_letter_code
_entity_poly.pdbx_strand_id
1 'polypeptide(L)'
;MNEGQQVIVEIKLIWSALVEQGDRIQKLPRKAVWVIHHNNGKAYYLAYQPAPIAAWSLHPPDSSASHLLGVIDRALNSLAATSDRRGA
;
A
#
# COMPACT_ATOMS: atom_id res chain seq x y z
N MET A 1 11.91 -13.37 -6.34
CA MET A 1 11.23 -12.11 -6.72
C MET A 1 12.17 -10.98 -6.38
N ASN A 2 12.41 -10.02 -7.29
CA ASN A 2 13.22 -8.84 -6.96
C ASN A 2 12.34 -7.74 -6.34
N GLU A 3 12.96 -6.74 -5.69
CA GLU A 3 12.26 -5.67 -4.96
C GLU A 3 11.25 -4.93 -5.85
N GLY A 4 11.60 -4.62 -7.10
CA GLY A 4 10.70 -3.99 -8.06
C GLY A 4 9.45 -4.83 -8.40
N GLN A 5 9.62 -6.15 -8.57
CA GLN A 5 8.51 -7.08 -8.78
C GLN A 5 7.62 -7.19 -7.54
N GLN A 6 8.23 -7.20 -6.35
CA GLN A 6 7.50 -7.20 -5.09
C GLN A 6 6.60 -5.96 -4.99
N VAL A 7 7.16 -4.77 -5.18
CA VAL A 7 6.41 -3.50 -5.15
C VAL A 7 5.25 -3.50 -6.15
N ILE A 8 5.41 -4.10 -7.34
CA ILE A 8 4.32 -4.22 -8.34
C ILE A 8 3.20 -5.16 -7.86
N VAL A 9 3.52 -6.23 -7.15
CA VAL A 9 2.50 -7.13 -6.58
C VAL A 9 1.79 -6.45 -5.41
N GLU A 10 2.57 -5.86 -4.51
CA GLU A 10 2.07 -5.17 -3.32
C GLU A 10 1.15 -4.00 -3.69
N ILE A 11 1.50 -3.17 -4.68
CA ILE A 11 0.65 -2.04 -5.07
C ILE A 11 -0.71 -2.49 -5.63
N LYS A 12 -0.79 -3.67 -6.26
CA LYS A 12 -2.07 -4.22 -6.74
C LYS A 12 -2.96 -4.65 -5.57
N LEU A 13 -2.38 -5.25 -4.54
CA LEU A 13 -3.09 -5.64 -3.32
C LEU A 13 -3.55 -4.43 -2.53
N ILE A 14 -2.67 -3.45 -2.35
CA ILE A 14 -2.97 -2.16 -1.73
C ILE A 14 -4.14 -1.50 -2.47
N TRP A 15 -4.10 -1.48 -3.81
CA TRP A 15 -5.17 -0.88 -4.58
C TRP A 15 -6.52 -1.58 -4.35
N SER A 16 -6.56 -2.91 -4.38
CA SER A 16 -7.79 -3.68 -4.12
C SER A 16 -8.37 -3.37 -2.74
N ALA A 17 -7.53 -3.43 -1.70
CA ALA A 17 -7.96 -3.20 -0.33
C ALA A 17 -8.48 -1.79 -0.11
N LEU A 18 -7.86 -0.77 -0.72
CA LEU A 18 -8.31 0.62 -0.61
C LEU A 18 -9.64 0.84 -1.36
N VAL A 19 -9.81 0.27 -2.55
CA VAL A 19 -11.06 0.37 -3.30
C VAL A 19 -12.22 -0.30 -2.55
N GLU A 20 -11.99 -1.42 -1.89
CA GLU A 20 -12.98 -2.08 -1.03
C GLU A 20 -13.43 -1.20 0.15
N GLN A 21 -12.56 -0.31 0.64
CA GLN A 21 -12.90 0.69 1.67
C GLN A 21 -13.56 1.95 1.07
N GLY A 22 -13.70 2.04 -0.25
CA GLY A 22 -14.23 3.20 -0.97
C GLY A 22 -13.19 4.27 -1.32
N ASP A 23 -11.93 4.05 -0.96
CA ASP A 23 -10.85 4.98 -1.25
C ASP A 23 -10.40 4.89 -2.71
N ARG A 24 -9.86 6.00 -3.24
CA ARG A 24 -9.33 6.06 -4.61
C ARG A 24 -7.83 6.24 -4.57
N ILE A 25 -7.09 5.46 -5.35
CA ILE A 25 -5.65 5.63 -5.51
C ILE A 25 -5.31 6.08 -6.93
N GLN A 26 -4.34 6.97 -7.05
CA GLN A 26 -3.83 7.46 -8.32
C GLN A 26 -2.30 7.48 -8.32
N LYS A 27 -1.68 6.87 -9.32
CA LYS A 27 -0.22 6.98 -9.52
C LYS A 27 0.15 8.38 -10.01
N LEU A 28 1.13 9.01 -9.39
CA LEU A 28 1.64 10.30 -9.87
C LEU A 28 2.52 10.10 -11.11
N PRO A 29 2.32 10.90 -12.17
CA PRO A 29 3.21 10.88 -13.33
C PRO A 29 4.65 11.16 -12.90
N ARG A 30 5.60 10.36 -13.42
CA ARG A 30 7.05 10.54 -13.24
C ARG A 30 7.55 10.44 -11.78
N LYS A 31 6.74 10.00 -10.83
CA LYS A 31 7.14 9.76 -9.44
C LYS A 31 6.78 8.33 -9.02
N ALA A 32 7.61 7.71 -8.18
CA ALA A 32 7.30 6.44 -7.52
C ALA A 32 6.41 6.66 -6.29
N VAL A 33 5.35 7.46 -6.46
CA VAL A 33 4.44 7.89 -5.39
C VAL A 33 3.01 7.78 -5.91
N TRP A 34 2.10 7.38 -5.03
CA TRP A 34 0.68 7.28 -5.28
C TRP A 34 -0.08 8.22 -4.35
N VAL A 35 -1.16 8.83 -4.85
CA VAL A 35 -2.08 9.63 -4.03
C VAL A 35 -3.26 8.77 -3.68
N ILE A 36 -3.60 8.70 -2.40
CA ILE A 36 -4.81 8.08 -1.88
C ILE A 36 -5.77 9.21 -1.51
N HIS A 37 -6.89 9.29 -2.21
CA HIS A 37 -8.02 10.13 -1.84
C HIS A 37 -8.90 9.32 -0.89
N HIS A 38 -8.85 9.71 0.39
CA HIS A 38 -9.62 9.04 1.43
C HIS A 38 -11.04 9.61 1.51
N ASN A 39 -11.99 8.79 1.93
CA ASN A 39 -13.42 9.16 2.00
C ASN A 39 -13.73 10.39 2.86
N ASN A 40 -12.85 10.75 3.81
CA ASN A 40 -12.99 11.97 4.62
C ASN A 40 -12.57 13.26 3.89
N GLY A 41 -12.29 13.20 2.58
CA GLY A 41 -11.87 14.32 1.75
C GLY A 41 -10.38 14.66 1.84
N LYS A 42 -9.60 13.93 2.65
CA LYS A 42 -8.14 14.11 2.72
C LYS A 42 -7.43 13.33 1.62
N ALA A 43 -6.24 13.78 1.29
CA ALA A 43 -5.33 13.10 0.37
C ALA A 43 -4.03 12.72 1.08
N TYR A 44 -3.54 11.51 0.81
CA TYR A 44 -2.30 10.98 1.35
C TYR A 44 -1.35 10.57 0.23
N TYR A 45 -0.06 10.78 0.42
CA TYR A 45 0.98 10.32 -0.47
C TYR A 45 1.57 9.01 0.04
N LEU A 46 1.34 7.94 -0.71
CA LEU A 46 1.90 6.62 -0.50
C LEU A 46 3.21 6.49 -1.29
N ALA A 47 4.29 6.17 -0.59
CA ALA A 47 5.60 5.91 -1.19
C ALA A 47 6.21 4.63 -0.61
N TYR A 48 6.86 3.86 -1.47
CA TYR A 48 7.69 2.74 -1.04
C TYR A 48 9.07 3.27 -0.67
N GLN A 49 9.51 2.98 0.55
CA GLN A 49 10.86 3.28 1.03
C GLN A 49 11.76 2.08 0.73
N PRO A 50 12.83 2.25 -0.06
CA PRO A 50 13.74 1.15 -0.36
C PRO A 50 14.51 0.70 0.89
N ALA A 51 15.33 -0.33 0.74
CA ALA A 51 16.27 -0.78 1.78
C ALA A 51 17.04 0.41 2.41
N PRO A 52 17.26 0.41 3.74
CA PRO A 52 17.07 -0.72 4.66
C PRO A 52 15.65 -0.88 5.23
N ILE A 53 14.75 0.06 4.95
CA ILE A 53 13.40 0.07 5.56
C ILE A 53 12.47 -0.89 4.80
N ALA A 54 12.55 -0.90 3.46
CA ALA A 54 11.80 -1.81 2.58
C ALA A 54 10.28 -1.85 2.88
N ALA A 55 9.68 -0.68 3.16
CA ALA A 55 8.30 -0.58 3.65
C ALA A 55 7.51 0.56 3.00
N TRP A 56 6.19 0.47 3.08
CA TRP A 56 5.28 1.51 2.61
C TRP A 56 5.07 2.59 3.66
N SER A 57 5.00 3.86 3.22
CA SER A 57 4.82 5.01 4.09
C SER A 57 3.76 5.97 3.55
N LEU A 58 3.01 6.62 4.44
CA LEU A 58 1.99 7.62 4.11
C LEU A 58 2.36 9.01 4.65
N HIS A 59 2.08 10.04 3.84
CA HIS A 59 2.24 11.44 4.22
C HIS A 59 0.96 12.24 3.92
N PRO A 60 0.51 13.13 4.83
CA PRO A 60 1.06 13.40 6.17
C PRO A 60 0.79 12.25 7.16
N PRO A 61 1.66 12.03 8.16
CA PRO A 61 1.46 11.00 9.19
C PRO A 61 0.47 11.50 10.26
N ASP A 62 -0.82 11.24 10.04
CA ASP A 62 -1.90 11.50 11.01
C ASP A 62 -2.62 10.20 11.41
N SER A 63 -3.63 10.29 12.28
CA SER A 63 -4.36 9.11 12.77
C SER A 63 -5.10 8.35 11.66
N SER A 64 -5.57 9.06 10.63
CA SER A 64 -6.20 8.44 9.47
C SER A 64 -5.14 7.75 8.58
N ALA A 65 -3.95 8.32 8.46
CA ALA A 65 -2.82 7.66 7.82
C ALA A 65 -2.43 6.37 8.56
N SER A 66 -2.44 6.35 9.90
CA SER A 66 -2.21 5.11 10.66
C SER A 66 -3.27 4.05 10.39
N HIS A 67 -4.54 4.44 10.26
CA HIS A 67 -5.62 3.52 9.89
C HIS A 67 -5.40 2.94 8.49
N LEU A 68 -5.07 3.79 7.50
CA LEU A 68 -4.79 3.37 6.13
C LEU A 68 -3.56 2.45 6.05
N LEU A 69 -2.50 2.73 6.80
CA LEU A 69 -1.35 1.83 6.92
C LEU A 69 -1.78 0.46 7.49
N GLY A 70 -2.66 0.42 8.48
CA GLY A 70 -3.20 -0.84 9.00
C GLY A 70 -3.99 -1.65 7.96
N VAL A 71 -4.72 -0.98 7.06
CA VAL A 71 -5.39 -1.64 5.92
C VAL A 71 -4.36 -2.19 4.93
N ILE A 72 -3.34 -1.40 4.60
CA ILE A 72 -2.23 -1.79 3.73
C ILE A 72 -1.51 -3.01 4.30
N ASP A 73 -1.07 -2.96 5.56
CA ASP A 73 -0.36 -4.06 6.21
C ASP A 73 -1.21 -5.33 6.25
N ARG A 74 -2.52 -5.24 6.49
CA ARG A 74 -3.41 -6.40 6.44
C ARG A 74 -3.48 -7.00 5.04
N ALA A 75 -3.59 -6.17 4.02
CA ALA A 75 -3.62 -6.63 2.63
C ALA A 75 -2.32 -7.35 2.25
N LEU A 76 -1.16 -6.80 2.65
CA LEU A 76 0.14 -7.40 2.39
C LEU A 76 0.36 -8.70 3.17
N ASN A 77 -0.05 -8.76 4.44
CA ASN A 77 0.06 -9.98 5.25
C ASN A 77 -0.86 -11.11 4.74
N SER A 78 -1.98 -10.78 4.11
CA SER A 78 -2.86 -11.78 3.49
C SER A 78 -2.17 -12.55 2.33
N LEU A 79 -1.26 -11.88 1.61
CA LEU A 79 -0.43 -12.49 0.57
C LEU A 79 0.60 -13.45 1.16
N ALA A 80 1.23 -13.09 2.27
CA ALA A 80 2.19 -13.95 2.97
C ALA A 80 1.51 -15.25 3.45
N ALA A 81 0.32 -15.12 4.06
CA ALA A 81 -0.46 -16.26 4.54
C ALA A 81 -0.97 -17.18 3.42
N THR A 82 -1.23 -16.66 2.22
CA THR A 82 -1.62 -17.48 1.05
C THR A 82 -0.43 -18.13 0.35
N SER A 83 0.76 -17.51 0.41
CA SER A 83 1.99 -18.09 -0.13
C SER A 83 2.46 -19.28 0.71
N ASP A 84 2.30 -19.21 2.04
CA ASP A 84 2.67 -20.28 2.97
C ASP A 84 1.82 -21.55 2.76
N ARG A 85 0.51 -21.39 2.46
CA ARG A 85 -0.40 -22.52 2.21
C ARG A 85 -0.19 -23.27 0.90
N ARG A 86 0.58 -22.74 -0.06
CA ARG A 86 0.90 -23.45 -1.31
C ARG A 86 2.24 -24.19 -1.27
N GLY A 87 2.96 -24.11 -0.15
CA GLY A 87 4.25 -24.79 0.07
C GLY A 87 4.17 -26.04 0.94
N ALA A 88 2.97 -26.50 1.32
CA ALA A 88 2.75 -27.70 2.13
C ALA A 88 2.13 -28.85 1.31
#